data_AF-W2BZ78-F1
#
_entry.id   AF-W2BZ78-F1
#
_cell.length_a   1.000
_cell.length_b   1.000
_cell.length_c   1.000
_cell.angle_alpha   90.00
_cell.angle_beta   90.00
_cell.angle_gamma   90.00
#
_symmetry.space_group_name_H-M   'P 1'
#
loop_
_entity.id
_entity.type
_entity.pdbx_description
1 polymer ?
#
loop_
_entity_poly.entity_id
_entity_poly.type
_entity_poly.pdbx_seq_one_letter_code
_entity_poly.pdbx_strand_id
1 'polypeptide(L)'
;MEGNKVSIGEFLNIAGVKLNTVKKNAEKIPGLKYENGDFDILSGTRYPGDFHRYKLENSADRRYVLLKAISEYKYIDSTKLKVYPEQFKSFLKELLDAGLISENGLSNHYGANAYDCTKLGDDVLKLGKKSEIIDRITELISSATGHFMGAVISEIYG
;
A
#
# COMPACT_ATOMS: atom_id res chain seq x y z
N MET A 1 14.58 22.05 -3.12
CA MET A 1 13.79 20.81 -3.21
C MET A 1 12.37 21.15 -2.83
N GLU A 2 11.54 21.53 -3.80
CA GLU A 2 10.31 22.30 -3.59
C GLU A 2 9.03 21.46 -3.82
N GLY A 3 9.13 20.13 -3.80
CA GLY A 3 8.03 19.20 -4.13
C GLY A 3 7.59 18.24 -3.03
N ASN A 4 8.10 18.36 -1.80
CA ASN A 4 7.92 17.31 -0.78
C ASN A 4 6.66 17.49 0.07
N LYS A 5 5.88 18.56 -0.12
CA LYS A 5 4.73 18.93 0.72
C LYS A 5 3.51 19.28 -0.11
N VAL A 6 2.32 19.04 0.44
CA VAL A 6 1.02 19.34 -0.17
C VAL A 6 0.18 20.22 0.74
N SER A 7 -0.73 20.98 0.16
CA SER A 7 -1.66 21.81 0.93
C SER A 7 -2.73 20.95 1.63
N ILE A 8 -3.33 21.47 2.70
CA ILE A 8 -4.50 20.83 3.32
C ILE A 8 -5.67 20.71 2.34
N GLY A 9 -5.89 21.69 1.45
CA GLY A 9 -6.95 21.64 0.44
C GLY A 9 -6.76 20.47 -0.54
N GLU A 10 -5.55 20.28 -1.03
CA GLU A 10 -5.18 19.15 -1.89
C GLU A 10 -5.33 17.81 -1.18
N PHE A 11 -4.83 17.70 0.06
CA PHE A 11 -4.99 16.49 0.86
C PHE A 11 -6.47 16.14 1.10
N LEU A 12 -7.32 17.12 1.42
CA LEU A 12 -8.75 16.88 1.63
C LEU A 12 -9.46 16.41 0.36
N ASN A 13 -9.09 16.97 -0.80
CA ASN A 13 -9.63 16.57 -2.10
C ASN A 13 -9.29 15.12 -2.42
N ILE A 14 -8.02 14.72 -2.22
CA ILE A 14 -7.55 13.35 -2.45
C ILE A 14 -8.17 12.38 -1.44
N ALA A 15 -8.18 12.74 -0.16
CA ALA A 15 -8.64 11.86 0.91
C ALA A 15 -10.16 11.64 0.92
N GLY A 16 -10.93 12.62 0.40
CA GLY A 16 -12.39 12.60 0.39
C GLY A 16 -13.01 12.77 1.79
N VAL A 17 -12.33 13.51 2.68
CA VAL A 17 -12.77 13.71 4.08
C VAL A 17 -12.85 15.18 4.44
N LYS A 18 -13.61 15.51 5.49
CA LYS A 18 -13.76 16.88 5.99
C LYS A 18 -12.57 17.29 6.87
N LEU A 19 -12.24 18.58 6.89
CA LEU A 19 -11.16 19.15 7.71
C LEU A 19 -11.25 18.76 9.20
N ASN A 20 -12.45 18.83 9.79
CA ASN A 20 -12.65 18.47 11.20
C ASN A 20 -12.32 17.00 11.48
N THR A 21 -12.54 16.11 10.50
CA THR A 21 -12.20 14.69 10.62
C THR A 21 -10.68 14.50 10.60
N VAL A 22 -9.97 15.24 9.75
CA VAL A 22 -8.49 15.23 9.71
C VAL A 22 -7.91 15.75 11.03
N LYS A 23 -8.40 16.89 11.53
CA LYS A 23 -7.95 17.44 12.82
C LYS A 23 -8.09 16.44 13.97
N LYS A 24 -9.24 15.76 14.06
CA LYS A 24 -9.51 14.75 15.10
C LYS A 24 -8.62 13.50 15.00
N ASN A 25 -8.07 13.21 13.83
CA ASN A 25 -7.29 12.00 13.57
C ASN A 25 -5.85 12.29 13.16
N ALA A 26 -5.35 13.52 13.33
CA ALA A 26 -4.05 13.94 12.81
C ALA A 26 -2.91 12.99 13.23
N GLU A 27 -2.89 12.57 14.50
CA GLU A 27 -1.91 11.63 15.06
C GLU A 27 -1.91 10.24 14.38
N LYS A 28 -3.01 9.88 13.71
CA LYS A 28 -3.17 8.59 13.03
C LYS A 28 -2.84 8.65 11.54
N ILE A 29 -2.40 9.79 11.03
CA ILE A 29 -2.12 10.03 9.60
C ILE A 29 -0.61 10.24 9.44
N PRO A 30 0.19 9.19 9.20
CA PRO A 30 1.64 9.34 9.06
C PRO A 30 2.02 10.19 7.86
N GLY A 31 2.92 11.15 8.09
CA GLY A 31 3.30 12.18 7.14
C GLY A 31 2.47 13.46 7.21
N LEU A 32 1.47 13.53 8.11
CA LEU A 32 0.78 14.77 8.48
C LEU A 32 1.15 15.17 9.91
N LYS A 33 1.52 16.44 10.10
CA LYS A 33 1.64 17.09 11.41
C LYS A 33 0.65 18.24 11.48
N TYR A 34 0.07 18.44 12.66
CA TYR A 34 -0.84 19.55 12.94
C TYR A 34 -0.42 20.23 14.23
N GLU A 35 0.19 21.41 14.12
CA GLU A 35 0.77 22.16 15.23
C GLU A 35 0.40 23.64 15.08
N ASN A 36 0.05 24.30 16.20
CA ASN A 36 -0.29 25.73 16.23
C ASN A 36 -1.37 26.19 15.23
N GLY A 37 -2.23 25.28 14.78
CA GLY A 37 -3.30 25.58 13.81
C GLY A 37 -2.91 25.35 12.35
N ASP A 38 -1.64 25.01 12.07
CA ASP A 38 -1.11 24.79 10.74
C ASP A 38 -0.85 23.31 10.45
N PHE A 39 -0.96 22.95 9.18
CA PHE A 39 -0.69 21.61 8.69
C PHE A 39 0.64 21.54 7.94
N ASP A 40 1.45 20.56 8.30
CA ASP A 40 2.63 20.15 7.53
C ASP A 40 2.40 18.74 6.99
N ILE A 41 2.21 18.62 5.67
CA ILE A 41 1.77 17.37 5.03
C ILE A 41 2.76 17.00 3.93
N LEU A 42 3.37 15.82 4.04
CA LEU A 42 4.24 15.28 3.00
C LEU A 42 3.44 14.87 1.77
N SER A 43 4.00 15.07 0.57
CA SER A 43 3.47 14.50 -0.68
C SER A 43 3.36 12.97 -0.55
N GLY A 44 2.26 12.39 -1.02
CA GLY A 44 1.97 10.96 -0.87
C GLY A 44 1.32 10.55 0.46
N THR A 45 1.03 11.50 1.35
CA THR A 45 0.27 11.22 2.57
C THR A 45 -1.14 10.76 2.21
N ARG A 46 -1.53 9.57 2.71
CA ARG A 46 -2.85 8.98 2.52
C ARG A 46 -3.63 8.97 3.82
N TYR A 47 -4.94 9.18 3.73
CA TYR A 47 -5.81 9.03 4.88
C TYR A 47 -5.98 7.53 5.22
N PRO A 48 -5.98 7.13 6.51
CA PRO A 48 -6.16 5.75 6.93
C PRO A 48 -7.42 5.12 6.34
N GLY A 49 -7.26 3.95 5.72
CA GLY A 49 -8.39 3.15 5.28
C GLY A 49 -9.04 2.37 6.41
N ASP A 50 -10.29 2.00 6.21
CA ASP A 50 -11.07 1.26 7.21
C ASP A 50 -11.13 -0.24 6.91
N PHE A 51 -10.19 -0.99 7.48
CA PHE A 51 -10.00 -2.42 7.19
C PHE A 51 -10.44 -3.38 8.30
N HIS A 52 -11.15 -2.89 9.33
CA HIS A 52 -11.57 -3.73 10.47
C HIS A 52 -12.52 -4.87 10.09
N ARG A 53 -13.23 -4.74 8.97
CA ARG A 53 -14.22 -5.72 8.49
C ARG A 53 -13.58 -6.92 7.78
N TYR A 54 -12.31 -6.85 7.41
CA TYR A 54 -11.63 -7.95 6.75
C TYR A 54 -11.16 -8.97 7.77
N LYS A 55 -11.58 -10.22 7.57
CA LYS A 55 -11.01 -11.36 8.28
C LYS A 55 -9.60 -11.62 7.73
N LEU A 56 -8.59 -11.44 8.57
CA LEU A 56 -7.17 -11.64 8.26
C LEU A 56 -6.70 -12.97 8.85
N GLU A 57 -7.09 -14.09 8.24
CA GLU A 57 -6.77 -15.42 8.77
C GLU A 57 -5.34 -15.81 8.41
N ASN A 58 -4.96 -15.61 7.14
CA ASN A 58 -3.70 -16.08 6.58
C ASN A 58 -2.93 -14.98 5.83
N SER A 59 -1.77 -15.32 5.28
CA SER A 59 -0.93 -14.38 4.52
C SER A 59 -1.60 -13.91 3.22
N ALA A 60 -2.38 -14.77 2.57
CA ALA A 60 -3.09 -14.42 1.33
C ALA A 60 -4.16 -13.35 1.56
N ASP A 61 -4.93 -13.44 2.66
CA ASP A 61 -5.85 -12.38 3.08
C ASP A 61 -5.15 -11.03 3.27
N ARG A 62 -3.97 -11.05 3.90
CA ARG A 62 -3.19 -9.84 4.21
C ARG A 62 -2.66 -9.18 2.95
N ARG A 63 -2.14 -9.98 2.00
CA ARG A 63 -1.71 -9.48 0.68
C ARG A 63 -2.87 -8.88 -0.11
N TYR A 64 -4.03 -9.54 -0.11
CA TYR A 64 -5.23 -9.01 -0.74
C TYR A 64 -5.65 -7.66 -0.13
N VAL A 65 -5.72 -7.55 1.20
CA VAL A 65 -6.08 -6.28 1.86
C VAL A 65 -5.03 -5.20 1.64
N LEU A 66 -3.73 -5.56 1.59
CA LEU A 66 -2.65 -4.63 1.26
C LEU A 66 -2.80 -4.06 -0.14
N LEU A 67 -2.93 -4.93 -1.16
CA LEU A 67 -3.12 -4.50 -2.55
C LEU A 67 -4.37 -3.64 -2.70
N LYS A 68 -5.47 -4.05 -2.08
CA LYS A 68 -6.72 -3.29 -2.08
C LYS A 68 -6.57 -1.90 -1.46
N ALA A 69 -5.89 -1.80 -0.32
CA ALA A 69 -5.64 -0.51 0.32
C ALA A 69 -4.80 0.44 -0.55
N ILE A 70 -3.79 -0.11 -1.24
CA ILE A 70 -2.94 0.63 -2.17
C ILE A 70 -3.77 1.12 -3.37
N SER A 71 -4.59 0.26 -3.98
CA SER A 71 -5.50 0.60 -5.09
C SER A 71 -6.54 1.67 -4.71
N GLU A 72 -7.11 1.60 -3.51
CA GLU A 72 -8.07 2.58 -2.99
C GLU A 72 -7.41 3.88 -2.48
N TYR A 73 -6.10 4.03 -2.67
CA TYR A 73 -5.30 5.18 -2.23
C TYR A 73 -5.45 5.47 -0.72
N LYS A 74 -5.43 4.41 0.10
CA LYS A 74 -5.57 4.48 1.57
C LYS A 74 -4.29 4.08 2.30
N TYR A 75 -4.06 4.72 3.45
CA TYR A 75 -2.91 4.38 4.30
C TYR A 75 -3.13 3.07 5.06
N ILE A 76 -2.18 2.14 4.91
CA ILE A 76 -2.10 0.86 5.62
C ILE A 76 -0.66 0.56 6.05
N ASP A 77 -0.52 -0.15 7.16
CA ASP A 77 0.77 -0.55 7.76
C ASP A 77 0.72 -1.95 8.38
N SER A 78 1.84 -2.37 8.98
CA SER A 78 2.01 -3.65 9.66
C SER A 78 1.01 -3.87 10.79
N THR A 79 0.70 -2.82 11.55
CA THR A 79 -0.24 -2.87 12.68
C THR A 79 -1.66 -3.14 12.19
N LYS A 80 -2.11 -2.44 11.12
CA LYS A 80 -3.43 -2.70 10.51
C LYS A 80 -3.53 -4.10 9.90
N LEU A 81 -2.44 -4.66 9.40
CA LEU A 81 -2.38 -6.04 8.88
C LEU A 81 -2.10 -7.11 9.94
N LYS A 82 -1.92 -6.72 11.21
CA LYS A 82 -1.65 -7.62 12.35
C LYS A 82 -0.44 -8.52 12.11
N VAL A 83 0.66 -7.93 11.65
CA VAL A 83 1.94 -8.61 11.43
C VAL A 83 3.10 -7.76 11.93
N TYR A 84 4.26 -8.39 12.12
CA TYR A 84 5.49 -7.67 12.39
C TYR A 84 5.95 -6.84 11.19
N PRO A 85 6.72 -5.76 11.39
CA PRO A 85 7.22 -4.92 10.31
C PRO A 85 7.97 -5.66 9.21
N GLU A 86 8.79 -6.66 9.55
CA GLU A 86 9.55 -7.42 8.54
C GLU A 86 8.64 -8.27 7.64
N GLN A 87 7.57 -8.84 8.19
CA GLN A 87 6.58 -9.56 7.39
C GLN A 87 5.80 -8.61 6.49
N PHE A 88 5.50 -7.39 6.95
CA PHE A 88 4.86 -6.36 6.14
C PHE A 88 5.75 -5.94 4.95
N LYS A 89 7.05 -5.72 5.17
CA LYS A 89 8.01 -5.45 4.10
C LYS A 89 8.09 -6.60 3.10
N SER A 90 8.08 -7.85 3.58
CA SER A 90 8.05 -9.03 2.72
C SER A 90 6.81 -9.03 1.80
N PHE A 91 5.62 -8.73 2.33
CA PHE A 91 4.40 -8.64 1.51
C PHE A 91 4.48 -7.53 0.46
N LEU A 92 5.03 -6.36 0.80
CA LEU A 92 5.26 -5.30 -0.17
C LEU A 92 6.21 -5.75 -1.28
N LYS A 93 7.32 -6.42 -0.92
CA LYS A 93 8.29 -6.96 -1.88
C LYS A 93 7.64 -8.00 -2.80
N GLU A 94 6.87 -8.94 -2.26
CA GLU A 94 6.16 -9.95 -3.05
C GLU A 94 5.21 -9.32 -4.07
N LEU A 95 4.44 -8.29 -3.67
CA LEU A 95 3.54 -7.58 -4.58
C LEU A 95 4.30 -6.75 -5.64
N LEU A 96 5.43 -6.15 -5.26
CA LEU A 96 6.30 -5.38 -6.16
C LEU A 96 6.94 -6.30 -7.21
N ASP A 97 7.54 -7.41 -6.78
CA ASP A 97 8.16 -8.40 -7.66
C ASP A 97 7.13 -9.03 -8.63
N ALA A 98 5.89 -9.21 -8.17
CA ALA A 98 4.77 -9.68 -8.98
C ALA A 98 4.21 -8.61 -9.95
N GLY A 99 4.72 -7.38 -9.92
CA GLY A 99 4.25 -6.28 -10.75
C GLY A 99 2.84 -5.77 -10.42
N LEU A 100 2.33 -6.09 -9.23
CA LEU A 100 0.99 -5.69 -8.77
C LEU A 100 0.99 -4.25 -8.22
N ILE A 101 2.13 -3.79 -7.72
CA ILE A 101 2.36 -2.42 -7.25
C ILE A 101 3.68 -1.89 -7.82
N SER A 102 3.88 -0.57 -7.78
CA SER A 102 5.13 0.09 -8.17
C SER A 102 5.46 1.24 -7.23
N GLU A 103 6.74 1.56 -7.08
CA GLU A 103 7.15 2.77 -6.35
C GLU A 103 6.64 4.03 -7.06
N ASN A 104 6.18 5.02 -6.29
CA ASN A 104 5.59 6.25 -6.82
C ASN A 104 6.51 7.49 -6.74
N GLY A 105 7.68 7.37 -6.10
CA GLY A 105 8.65 8.45 -5.96
C GLY A 105 8.21 9.61 -5.06
N LEU A 106 7.13 9.46 -4.28
CA LEU A 106 6.63 10.48 -3.37
C LEU A 106 7.36 10.46 -2.03
N SER A 107 7.43 11.60 -1.34
CA SER A 107 8.24 11.75 -0.13
C SER A 107 7.77 10.96 1.11
N ASN A 108 6.53 10.46 1.13
CA ASN A 108 5.97 9.75 2.28
C ASN A 108 6.18 8.23 2.15
N HIS A 109 7.18 7.71 2.86
CA HIS A 109 7.48 6.27 2.88
C HIS A 109 6.88 5.51 4.07
N TYR A 110 5.91 6.09 4.80
CA TYR A 110 5.25 5.39 5.89
C TYR A 110 4.32 4.29 5.38
N GLY A 111 4.44 3.09 5.94
CA GLY A 111 3.60 1.95 5.57
C GLY A 111 3.68 1.66 4.07
N ALA A 112 2.54 1.66 3.41
CA ALA A 112 2.44 1.44 1.95
C ALA A 112 2.38 2.74 1.11
N ASN A 113 2.58 3.93 1.68
CA ASN A 113 2.40 5.20 0.95
C ASN A 113 3.38 5.41 -0.21
N ALA A 114 4.53 4.74 -0.20
CA ALA A 114 5.53 4.81 -1.28
C ALA A 114 5.12 4.04 -2.55
N TYR A 115 3.97 3.34 -2.53
CA TYR A 115 3.57 2.45 -3.60
C TYR A 115 2.20 2.81 -4.17
N ASP A 116 2.09 2.73 -5.49
CA ASP A 116 0.84 2.82 -6.24
C ASP A 116 0.47 1.45 -6.82
N CYS A 117 -0.82 1.23 -7.03
CA CYS A 117 -1.31 0.02 -7.69
C CYS A 117 -1.01 0.11 -9.18
N THR A 118 -0.50 -0.96 -9.77
CA THR A 118 -0.34 -1.00 -11.23
C THR A 118 -1.67 -1.33 -11.91
N LYS A 119 -1.73 -1.17 -13.23
CA LYS A 119 -2.87 -1.65 -14.03
C LYS A 119 -3.14 -3.14 -13.78
N LEU A 120 -2.10 -3.97 -13.68
CA LEU A 120 -2.24 -5.40 -13.39
C LEU A 120 -2.87 -5.62 -12.01
N GLY A 121 -2.41 -4.89 -10.99
CA GLY A 121 -2.99 -4.95 -9.64
C GLY A 121 -4.48 -4.60 -9.63
N ASP A 122 -4.86 -3.51 -10.31
CA ASP A 122 -6.25 -3.08 -10.41
C ASP A 122 -7.11 -4.10 -11.18
N ASP A 123 -6.59 -4.69 -12.26
CA ASP A 123 -7.32 -5.67 -13.05
C ASP A 123 -7.51 -6.98 -12.26
N VAL A 124 -6.53 -7.39 -11.45
CA VAL A 124 -6.67 -8.51 -10.51
C VAL A 124 -7.77 -8.24 -9.47
N LEU A 125 -7.86 -7.02 -8.91
CA LEU A 125 -8.91 -6.66 -7.95
C LEU A 125 -10.33 -6.61 -8.56
N LYS A 126 -10.46 -6.60 -9.89
CA LYS A 126 -11.75 -6.60 -10.62
C LYS A 126 -12.29 -7.99 -10.97
N LEU A 127 -11.59 -9.07 -10.63
CA LEU A 127 -12.02 -10.46 -10.91
C LEU A 127 -13.33 -10.87 -10.21
N GLY A 128 -13.89 -10.01 -9.35
CA GLY A 128 -15.23 -10.17 -8.79
C GLY A 128 -15.21 -10.85 -7.43
N LYS A 129 -14.92 -12.17 -7.38
CA LYS A 129 -14.91 -12.90 -6.09
C LYS A 129 -13.57 -12.78 -5.38
N LYS A 130 -13.61 -12.55 -4.06
CA LYS A 130 -12.39 -12.47 -3.22
C LYS A 130 -11.48 -13.69 -3.37
N SER A 131 -12.05 -14.91 -3.47
CA SER A 131 -11.25 -16.12 -3.66
C SER A 131 -10.47 -16.10 -4.96
N GLU A 132 -11.11 -15.74 -6.07
CA GLU A 132 -10.49 -15.65 -7.40
C GLU A 132 -9.39 -14.58 -7.42
N ILE A 133 -9.61 -13.46 -6.73
CA ILE A 133 -8.58 -12.42 -6.55
C ILE A 133 -7.38 -12.97 -5.77
N ILE A 134 -7.62 -13.65 -4.64
CA ILE A 134 -6.56 -14.22 -3.80
C ILE A 134 -5.76 -15.27 -4.55
N ASP A 135 -6.43 -16.16 -5.28
CA ASP A 135 -5.79 -17.20 -6.07
C ASP A 135 -4.89 -16.57 -7.14
N ARG A 136 -5.39 -15.53 -7.82
CA ARG A 136 -4.61 -14.81 -8.84
C ARG A 136 -3.41 -14.06 -8.27
N ILE A 137 -3.55 -13.39 -7.12
CA ILE A 137 -2.41 -12.75 -6.43
C ILE A 137 -1.35 -13.81 -6.09
N THR A 138 -1.78 -14.96 -5.56
CA THR A 138 -0.88 -16.04 -5.14
C THR A 138 -0.14 -16.65 -6.32
N GLU A 139 -0.82 -16.86 -7.44
CA GLU A 139 -0.24 -17.36 -8.69
C GLU A 139 0.86 -16.41 -9.23
N LEU A 140 0.58 -15.10 -9.27
CA LEU A 140 1.52 -14.10 -9.76
C LEU A 140 2.77 -14.00 -8.89
N ILE A 141 2.62 -14.02 -7.56
CA ILE A 141 3.75 -14.04 -6.61
C ILE A 141 4.59 -15.31 -6.78
N SER A 142 3.93 -16.47 -6.90
CA SER A 142 4.63 -17.75 -7.09
C SER A 142 5.41 -17.76 -8.41
N SER A 143 4.83 -17.22 -9.47
CA SER A 143 5.45 -17.12 -10.79
C SER A 143 6.68 -16.20 -10.79
N ALA A 144 6.60 -15.05 -10.12
CA ALA A 144 7.72 -14.12 -9.97
C ALA A 144 8.89 -14.76 -9.18
N THR A 145 8.56 -15.49 -8.10
CA THR A 145 9.57 -16.21 -7.30
C THR A 145 10.25 -17.31 -8.14
N GLY A 146 9.49 -18.07 -8.93
CA GLY A 146 10.03 -19.11 -9.81
C GLY A 146 10.92 -18.56 -10.93
N HIS A 147 10.55 -17.42 -11.53
CA HIS A 147 11.37 -16.75 -12.54
C HIS A 147 12.70 -16.24 -11.95
N PHE A 148 12.66 -15.66 -10.74
CA PHE A 148 13.87 -15.19 -10.06
C PHE A 148 14.86 -16.33 -9.80
N MET A 149 14.38 -17.47 -9.29
CA MET A 149 15.24 -18.64 -9.04
C MET A 149 15.83 -19.24 -10.33
N GLY A 150 15.05 -19.27 -11.42
CA GLY A 150 15.53 -19.77 -12.72
C GLY A 150 16.62 -18.88 -13.35
N ALA A 151 16.49 -17.56 -13.22
CA ALA A 151 17.49 -16.61 -13.71
C ALA A 151 18.82 -16.73 -12.94
N VAL A 152 18.77 -16.79 -11.61
CA VAL A 152 19.97 -16.95 -10.77
C VAL A 152 20.70 -18.26 -11.05
N ILE A 153 19.99 -19.37 -11.24
CA ILE A 153 20.61 -20.65 -11.59
C ILE A 153 21.28 -20.56 -12.98
N SER A 154 20.64 -19.91 -13.95
CA SER A 154 21.20 -19.76 -15.30
C SER A 154 22.46 -18.88 -15.32
N GLU A 155 22.56 -17.86 -14.47
CA GLU A 155 23.76 -17.03 -14.36
C GLU A 155 24.94 -17.71 -13.64
N ILE A 156 24.66 -18.68 -12.75
CA ILE A 156 25.69 -19.42 -12.02
C ILE A 156 26.21 -20.63 -12.82
N TYR A 157 25.35 -21.26 -13.62
CA TYR A 157 25.64 -22.52 -14.30
C TYR A 157 25.64 -22.46 -15.84
N GLY A 158 25.35 -21.30 -16.45
CA GLY A 158 25.42 -21.06 -17.90
C GLY A 158 26.70 -20.36 -18.30
#